data_AF-A0A7S3W3T0-F1
#
_entry.id   AF-A0A7S3W3T0-F1
#
_cell.length_a   1.000
_cell.length_b   1.000
_cell.length_c   1.000
_cell.angle_alpha   90.00
_cell.angle_beta   90.00
_cell.angle_gamma   90.00
#
_symmetry.space_group_name_H-M   'P 1'
#
loop_
_entity.id
_entity.type
_entity.pdbx_description
1 polymer ?
#
loop_
_entity_poly.entity_id
_entity_poly.type
_entity_poly.pdbx_seq_one_letter_code
_entity_poly.pdbx_strand_id
1 'polypeptide(L)'
;MATRPLPADPDALDAANERWFHGAPLRPLQRQAIECSLSGRDVLLLMPTGGGKSRTFQLASLATPGITVVVVPLLALMRDQRDALDSLRVRALHLCSSQPAAEQTAVLQELRAWPLPPPESTQGAEEEAAAAAVAAAGRRG
;
A
#
# COMPACT_ATOMS: atom_id res chain seq x y z
N MET A 1 -16.55 10.94 -12.76
CA MET A 1 -15.20 10.36 -12.91
C MET A 1 -15.27 8.99 -12.25
N ALA A 2 -15.59 7.93 -12.99
CA ALA A 2 -15.76 6.60 -12.43
C ALA A 2 -14.39 6.04 -12.07
N THR A 3 -14.13 5.82 -10.77
CA THR A 3 -12.98 5.05 -10.31
C THR A 3 -13.10 3.66 -10.92
N ARG A 4 -12.27 3.38 -11.92
CA ARG A 4 -12.18 2.05 -12.52
C ARG A 4 -11.94 1.05 -11.38
N PRO A 5 -12.74 -0.02 -11.25
CA PRO A 5 -12.48 -1.02 -10.23
C PRO A 5 -11.04 -1.51 -10.41
N LEU A 6 -10.29 -1.52 -9.32
CA LEU A 6 -8.96 -2.12 -9.29
C LEU A 6 -9.19 -3.60 -9.57
N PRO A 7 -8.54 -4.22 -10.57
CA PRO A 7 -8.71 -5.64 -10.78
C PRO A 7 -8.25 -6.35 -9.51
N ALA A 8 -9.17 -7.05 -8.86
CA ALA A 8 -8.85 -7.96 -7.79
C ALA A 8 -8.05 -9.10 -8.39
N ASP A 9 -6.73 -8.98 -8.35
CA ASP A 9 -5.84 -10.09 -8.65
C ASP A 9 -5.49 -10.78 -7.32
N PRO A 10 -6.07 -11.96 -7.02
CA PRO A 10 -5.76 -12.71 -5.80
C PRO A 10 -4.27 -13.07 -5.72
N ASP A 11 -3.62 -13.29 -6.86
CA ASP A 11 -2.18 -13.57 -6.91
C ASP A 11 -1.38 -12.34 -6.48
N ALA A 12 -1.88 -11.13 -6.76
CA ALA A 12 -1.26 -9.88 -6.30
C ALA A 12 -1.37 -9.68 -4.78
N LEU A 13 -2.46 -10.15 -4.15
CA LEU A 13 -2.60 -10.12 -2.70
C LEU A 13 -1.55 -10.99 -2.02
N ASP A 14 -1.44 -12.25 -2.46
CA ASP A 14 -0.50 -13.19 -1.85
C ASP A 14 0.96 -12.78 -2.13
N ALA A 15 1.26 -12.30 -3.34
CA ALA A 15 2.58 -11.76 -3.66
C ALA A 15 2.93 -10.52 -2.82
N ALA A 16 1.99 -9.58 -2.62
CA ALA A 16 2.21 -8.44 -1.74
C ALA A 16 2.38 -8.86 -0.28
N ASN A 17 1.66 -9.88 0.17
CA ASN A 17 1.76 -10.40 1.53
C ASN A 17 3.13 -11.05 1.78
N GLU A 18 3.60 -11.81 0.81
CA GLU A 18 4.92 -12.44 0.86
C GLU A 18 6.02 -11.38 0.89
N ARG A 19 5.94 -10.40 -0.03
CA ARG A 19 6.96 -9.35 -0.18
C ARG A 19 7.09 -8.44 1.03
N TRP A 20 5.97 -7.97 1.57
CA TRP A 20 5.97 -6.89 2.58
C TRP A 20 5.67 -7.36 4.00
N PHE A 21 5.04 -8.52 4.16
CA PHE A 21 4.67 -9.07 5.47
C PHE A 21 5.21 -10.48 5.70
N HIS A 22 6.19 -10.92 4.90
CA HIS A 22 6.90 -12.20 5.03
C HIS A 22 5.95 -13.41 5.08
N GLY A 23 4.84 -13.35 4.34
CA GLY A 23 3.91 -14.48 4.25
C GLY A 23 3.15 -14.78 5.54
N ALA A 24 3.18 -13.89 6.54
CA ALA A 24 2.46 -14.10 7.80
C ALA A 24 0.98 -14.43 7.51
N PRO A 25 0.37 -15.42 8.17
CA PRO A 25 -0.99 -15.83 7.82
C PRO A 25 -1.97 -14.66 8.04
N LEU A 26 -2.89 -14.49 7.08
CA LEU A 26 -4.00 -13.57 7.22
C LEU A 26 -5.10 -14.23 8.05
N ARG A 27 -5.63 -13.49 9.03
CA ARG A 27 -6.84 -13.93 9.73
C ARG A 27 -8.02 -13.92 8.75
N PRO A 28 -9.05 -14.77 8.94
CA PRO A 28 -10.18 -14.85 8.00
C PRO A 28 -10.82 -13.49 7.67
N LEU A 29 -11.09 -12.67 8.70
CA LEU A 29 -11.67 -11.33 8.50
C LEU A 29 -10.73 -10.35 7.79
N GLN A 30 -9.41 -10.50 7.93
CA GLN A 30 -8.45 -9.65 7.22
C GLN A 30 -8.50 -9.93 5.73
N ARG A 31 -8.40 -11.21 5.35
CA ARG A 31 -8.47 -11.66 3.95
C ARG A 31 -9.77 -11.21 3.30
N GLN A 32 -10.91 -11.47 3.96
CA GLN A 32 -12.23 -11.07 3.46
C GLN A 32 -12.35 -9.57 3.24
N ALA A 33 -11.84 -8.75 4.18
CA ALA A 33 -11.86 -7.30 4.05
C ALA A 33 -11.00 -6.81 2.87
N ILE A 34 -9.79 -7.39 2.69
CA ILE A 34 -8.89 -7.04 1.60
C ILE A 34 -9.50 -7.42 0.26
N GLU A 35 -9.96 -8.67 0.09
CA GLU A 35 -10.59 -9.14 -1.14
C GLU A 35 -11.84 -8.33 -1.50
N CYS A 36 -12.63 -7.93 -0.50
CA CYS A 36 -13.76 -7.03 -0.72
C CYS A 36 -13.30 -5.66 -1.24
N SER A 37 -12.30 -5.05 -0.61
CA SER A 37 -11.72 -3.77 -1.06
C SER A 37 -11.12 -3.86 -2.46
N LEU A 38 -10.39 -4.94 -2.75
CA LEU A 38 -9.77 -5.18 -4.06
C LEU A 38 -10.83 -5.38 -5.15
N SER A 39 -12.01 -5.90 -4.82
CA SER A 39 -13.13 -5.99 -5.76
C SER A 39 -13.84 -4.65 -6.05
N GLY A 40 -13.32 -3.53 -5.54
CA GLY A 40 -13.88 -2.19 -5.73
C GLY A 40 -15.14 -1.94 -4.90
N ARG A 41 -15.34 -2.69 -3.80
CA ARG A 41 -16.47 -2.53 -2.89
C ARG A 41 -16.06 -1.78 -1.62
N ASP A 42 -16.98 -0.99 -1.08
CA ASP A 42 -16.80 -0.33 0.22
C ASP A 42 -16.81 -1.35 1.35
N VAL A 43 -15.94 -1.15 2.35
CA VAL A 43 -15.75 -2.07 3.48
C VAL A 43 -15.82 -1.33 4.80
N LEU A 44 -16.75 -1.75 5.67
CA LEU A 44 -16.74 -1.41 7.09
C LEU A 44 -16.14 -2.58 7.88
N LEU A 45 -14.94 -2.39 8.41
CA LEU A 45 -14.21 -3.42 9.15
C LEU A 45 -14.28 -3.17 10.67
N LEU A 46 -15.00 -4.02 11.38
CA LEU A 46 -15.05 -4.02 12.85
C LEU A 46 -14.14 -5.12 13.40
N MET A 47 -13.03 -4.74 14.04
CA MET A 47 -12.14 -5.67 14.73
C MET A 47 -11.63 -5.05 16.05
N PRO A 48 -11.34 -5.86 17.08
CA PRO A 48 -10.76 -5.35 18.33
C PRO A 48 -9.38 -4.72 18.11
N THR A 49 -8.95 -3.89 19.05
CA THR A 49 -7.55 -3.41 19.12
C THR A 49 -6.59 -4.61 19.12
N GLY A 50 -5.46 -4.49 18.42
CA GLY A 50 -4.55 -5.61 18.19
C GLY A 50 -5.04 -6.65 17.16
N GLY A 51 -6.25 -6.50 16.62
CA GLY A 51 -6.79 -7.38 15.57
C GLY A 51 -6.08 -7.29 14.21
N GLY A 52 -5.16 -6.34 14.04
CA GLY A 52 -4.43 -6.14 12.78
C GLY A 52 -5.28 -5.45 11.70
N LYS A 53 -6.11 -4.48 12.10
CA LYS A 53 -6.92 -3.66 11.18
C LYS A 53 -6.07 -2.91 10.16
N SER A 54 -4.95 -2.33 10.59
CA SER A 54 -4.12 -1.52 9.70
C SER A 54 -3.56 -2.32 8.53
N ARG A 55 -3.22 -3.59 8.78
CA ARG A 55 -2.72 -4.50 7.77
C ARG A 55 -3.70 -4.69 6.60
N THR A 56 -5.03 -4.56 6.82
CA THR A 56 -6.00 -4.77 5.73
C THR A 56 -5.94 -3.66 4.69
N PHE A 57 -5.90 -2.39 5.10
CA PHE A 57 -5.77 -1.31 4.12
C PHE A 57 -4.35 -1.18 3.58
N GLN A 58 -3.32 -1.48 4.39
CA GLN A 58 -1.92 -1.46 3.94
C GLN A 58 -1.70 -2.51 2.84
N LEU A 59 -2.13 -3.75 3.07
CA LEU A 59 -1.94 -4.81 2.08
C LEU A 59 -2.80 -4.58 0.83
N ALA A 60 -4.04 -4.08 0.98
CA ALA A 60 -4.86 -3.66 -0.15
C ALA A 60 -4.17 -2.55 -0.98
N SER A 61 -3.52 -1.58 -0.31
CA SER A 61 -2.79 -0.50 -0.99
C SER A 61 -1.57 -0.99 -1.76
N LEU A 62 -0.88 -2.02 -1.25
CA LEU A 62 0.32 -2.59 -1.86
C LEU A 62 0.00 -3.53 -3.01
N ALA A 63 -1.21 -4.12 -3.02
CA ALA A 63 -1.70 -4.97 -4.09
C ALA A 63 -2.38 -4.18 -5.23
N THR A 64 -2.46 -2.85 -5.14
CA THR A 64 -3.16 -2.01 -6.12
C THR A 64 -2.28 -0.90 -6.67
N PRO A 65 -2.36 -0.60 -7.98
CA PRO A 65 -1.66 0.55 -8.54
C PRO A 65 -2.32 1.85 -8.09
N GLY A 66 -1.51 2.85 -7.75
CA GLY A 66 -1.96 4.21 -7.45
C GLY A 66 -1.56 4.68 -6.05
N ILE A 67 -2.29 5.68 -5.55
CA ILE A 67 -2.08 6.28 -4.23
C ILE A 67 -3.24 5.89 -3.32
N THR A 68 -2.93 5.35 -2.14
CA THR A 68 -3.91 5.15 -1.07
C THR A 68 -3.82 6.29 -0.07
N VAL A 69 -4.96 6.91 0.24
CA VAL A 69 -5.06 7.95 1.27
C VAL A 69 -5.62 7.35 2.55
N VAL A 70 -4.83 7.44 3.63
CA VAL A 70 -5.24 6.98 4.96
C VAL A 70 -5.51 8.19 5.84
N VAL A 71 -6.76 8.34 6.28
CA VAL A 71 -7.16 9.41 7.19
C VAL A 71 -7.16 8.87 8.61
N VAL A 72 -6.43 9.54 9.51
CA VAL A 72 -6.35 9.17 10.92
C VAL A 72 -6.59 10.39 11.82
N PRO A 73 -7.21 10.21 12.99
CA PRO A 73 -7.60 11.33 13.85
C PRO A 73 -6.46 11.88 14.74
N LEU A 74 -5.39 11.12 14.95
CA LEU A 74 -4.36 11.43 15.95
C LEU A 74 -2.96 11.47 15.34
N LEU A 75 -2.18 12.51 15.66
CA LEU A 75 -0.78 12.64 15.24
C LEU A 75 0.10 11.48 15.72
N ALA A 76 -0.13 10.99 16.94
CA ALA A 76 0.59 9.81 17.47
C ALA A 76 0.33 8.58 16.58
N LEU A 77 -0.93 8.37 16.18
CA LEU A 77 -1.30 7.25 15.31
C LEU A 77 -0.73 7.41 13.88
N MET A 78 -0.61 8.64 13.37
CA MET A 78 0.09 8.91 12.10
C MET A 78 1.53 8.45 12.17
N ARG A 79 2.23 8.79 13.26
CA ARG A 79 3.65 8.43 13.47
C ARG A 79 3.81 6.91 13.58
N ASP A 80 3.02 6.25 14.43
CA ASP A 80 3.07 4.79 14.58
C ASP A 80 2.87 4.05 13.25
N GLN A 81 1.92 4.53 12.42
CA GLN A 81 1.66 3.92 11.12
C GLN A 81 2.78 4.20 10.11
N ARG A 82 3.35 5.41 10.12
CA ARG A 82 4.49 5.75 9.28
C ARG A 82 5.71 4.90 9.64
N ASP A 83 6.06 4.84 10.92
CA ASP A 83 7.23 4.08 11.39
C ASP A 83 7.11 2.60 11.04
N ALA A 84 5.90 2.05 11.13
CA ALA A 84 5.62 0.68 10.68
C ALA A 84 5.85 0.52 9.17
N LEU A 85 5.39 1.45 8.33
CA LEU A 85 5.61 1.40 6.88
C LEU A 85 7.08 1.62 6.48
N ASP A 86 7.76 2.55 7.15
CA ASP A 86 9.19 2.79 6.96
C ASP A 86 10.02 1.55 7.31
N SER A 87 9.65 0.80 8.37
CA SER A 87 10.27 -0.47 8.73
C SER A 87 10.11 -1.55 7.65
N LEU A 88 9.02 -1.49 6.88
CA LEU A 88 8.77 -2.37 5.75
C LEU A 88 9.40 -1.84 4.45
N ARG A 89 10.07 -0.67 4.48
CA ARG A 89 10.55 0.05 3.29
C ARG A 89 9.44 0.40 2.30
N VAL A 90 8.23 0.59 2.80
CA VAL A 90 7.09 1.08 2.02
C VAL A 90 7.15 2.60 2.00
N ARG A 91 7.16 3.20 0.80
CA ARG A 91 7.11 4.66 0.66
C ARG A 91 5.78 5.18 1.19
N ALA A 92 5.82 5.94 2.29
CA ALA A 92 4.67 6.55 2.90
C ALA A 92 4.92 8.05 3.14
N LEU A 93 3.97 8.88 2.73
CA LEU A 93 3.98 10.31 2.99
C LEU A 93 2.91 10.63 4.05
N HIS A 94 3.16 11.66 4.85
CA HIS A 94 2.21 12.15 5.83
C HIS A 94 2.06 13.66 5.68
N LEU A 95 0.85 14.15 5.91
CA LEU A 95 0.49 15.55 5.83
C LEU A 95 -0.33 15.94 7.06
N CYS A 96 0.20 16.82 7.90
CA CYS A 96 -0.49 17.33 9.08
C CYS A 96 -0.18 18.79 9.36
N SER A 97 -1.07 19.45 10.11
CA SER A 97 -0.98 20.88 10.41
C SER A 97 0.21 21.28 11.27
N SER A 98 0.81 20.33 12.00
CA SER A 98 2.00 20.59 12.82
C SER A 98 3.31 20.60 12.02
N GLN A 99 3.30 20.21 10.74
CA GLN A 99 4.50 20.23 9.89
C GLN A 99 4.77 21.65 9.36
N PRO A 100 6.04 22.06 9.22
CA PRO A 100 6.41 23.28 8.52
C PRO A 100 5.78 23.36 7.11
N ALA A 101 5.39 24.57 6.68
CA ALA A 101 4.76 24.77 5.37
C ALA A 101 5.62 24.29 4.18
N ALA A 102 6.94 24.35 4.32
CA ALA A 102 7.88 23.84 3.33
C ALA A 102 7.78 22.30 3.18
N GLU A 103 7.67 21.56 4.28
CA GLU A 103 7.48 20.10 4.25
C GLU A 103 6.13 19.71 3.63
N GLN A 104 5.06 20.42 4.00
CA GLN A 104 3.74 20.20 3.41
C GLN A 104 3.78 20.43 1.88
N THR A 105 4.46 21.49 1.45
CA THR A 105 4.64 21.81 0.04
C THR A 105 5.43 20.72 -0.68
N ALA A 106 6.51 20.21 -0.08
CA ALA A 106 7.30 19.12 -0.65
C ALA A 106 6.48 17.84 -0.84
N VAL A 107 5.69 17.44 0.18
CA VAL A 107 4.78 16.29 0.08
C VAL A 107 3.77 16.47 -1.05
N LEU A 108 3.17 17.66 -1.19
CA LEU A 108 2.21 17.94 -2.26
C LEU A 108 2.87 17.97 -3.64
N GLN A 109 4.10 18.47 -3.76
CA GLN A 109 4.87 18.43 -5.00
C GLN A 109 5.20 17.00 -5.41
N GLU A 110 5.59 16.16 -4.45
CA GLU A 110 5.84 14.74 -4.66
C GLU A 110 4.56 14.03 -5.16
N LEU A 111 3.43 14.23 -4.47
CA LEU A 111 2.14 13.64 -4.89
C LEU A 111 1.72 14.11 -6.29
N ARG A 112 2.00 15.36 -6.68
CA ARG A 112 1.71 15.89 -8.02
C ARG A 112 2.58 15.28 -9.11
N ALA A 113 3.77 14.79 -8.76
CA ALA A 113 4.69 14.14 -9.68
C ALA A 113 4.36 12.66 -9.94
N TRP A 114 3.24 12.14 -9.40
CA TRP A 114 2.83 10.75 -9.62
C TRP A 114 2.56 10.44 -11.11
N PRO A 115 3.00 9.29 -11.66
CA PRO A 115 3.73 8.20 -11.00
C PRO A 115 5.15 8.60 -10.60
N LEU A 116 5.49 8.32 -9.33
CA LEU A 116 6.76 8.74 -8.78
C LEU A 116 7.92 7.98 -9.43
N PRO A 117 9.07 8.64 -9.67
CA PRO A 117 10.27 7.94 -10.05
C PRO A 117 10.62 6.93 -8.96
N PRO A 118 11.21 5.79 -9.35
CA PRO A 118 11.63 4.80 -8.38
C PRO A 118 12.64 5.40 -7.40
N PRO A 119 12.60 4.99 -6.12
CA PRO A 119 13.54 5.52 -5.14
C PRO A 119 14.99 5.25 -5.61
N GLU A 120 15.91 6.18 -5.35
CA GLU A 120 17.31 6.08 -5.83
C GLU A 120 18.01 4.78 -5.37
N SER A 121 17.51 4.12 -4.33
CA SER A 121 18.02 2.83 -3.82
C SER A 121 17.49 1.58 -4.55
N THR A 122 16.50 1.68 -5.45
CA THR A 122 15.89 0.54 -6.14
C THR A 122 16.32 0.36 -7.59
N GLN A 123 17.22 1.20 -8.12
CA GLN A 123 17.75 1.08 -9.48
C GLN A 123 18.34 -0.31 -9.80
N GLY A 124 18.80 -1.08 -8.81
CA GLY A 124 19.25 -2.46 -9.01
C GLY A 124 18.20 -3.56 -8.78
N ALA A 125 17.13 -3.30 -8.01
CA ALA A 125 16.13 -4.31 -7.63
C ALA A 125 14.89 -4.29 -8.53
N GLU A 126 14.60 -3.14 -9.16
CA GLU A 126 13.48 -3.01 -10.08
C GLU A 126 13.73 -3.64 -11.44
N GLU A 127 14.98 -3.70 -11.90
CA GLU A 127 15.34 -4.48 -13.09
C GLU A 127 15.00 -5.96 -12.89
N GLU A 128 15.24 -6.50 -11.69
CA GLU A 128 14.99 -7.90 -11.34
C GLU A 128 13.48 -8.19 -11.16
N ALA A 129 12.74 -7.29 -10.52
CA ALA A 129 11.29 -7.41 -10.34
C ALA A 129 10.50 -7.17 -11.64
N ALA A 130 10.92 -6.22 -12.48
CA ALA A 130 10.34 -6.00 -13.80
C ALA A 130 10.64 -7.18 -14.74
N ALA A 131 11.86 -7.75 -14.69
CA ALA A 131 12.20 -8.97 -15.42
C ALA A 131 11.33 -10.17 -14.95
N ALA A 132 11.07 -10.29 -13.64
CA ALA A 132 10.20 -11.35 -13.10
C ALA A 132 8.73 -11.20 -13.55
N ALA A 133 8.20 -9.98 -13.59
CA ALA A 133 6.85 -9.70 -14.08
C ALA A 133 6.70 -9.97 -15.59
N VAL A 134 7.72 -9.61 -16.39
CA VAL A 134 7.77 -9.92 -17.83
C VAL A 134 7.93 -11.43 -18.08
N ALA A 135 8.73 -12.13 -17.28
CA ALA A 135 8.89 -13.58 -17.36
C ALA A 135 7.66 -14.38 -16.89
N ALA A 136 6.81 -13.80 -16.03
CA ALA A 136 5.52 -14.37 -15.66
C ALA A 136 4.48 -14.18 -16.77
N ALA A 137 4.51 -13.04 -17.47
CA ALA A 137 3.64 -12.77 -18.61
C ALA A 137 4.01 -13.59 -19.88
N GLY A 138 5.28 -13.92 -20.07
CA GLY A 138 5.78 -14.65 -21.26
C GLY A 138 5.58 -16.18 -21.26
N ARG A 139 5.07 -16.79 -20.17
CA ARG A 139 4.85 -18.25 -20.06
C ARG A 139 3.44 -18.72 -20.44
N ARG A 140 2.62 -17.82 -21.01
CA ARG A 140 1.32 -18.14 -21.62
C ARG A 140 1.42 -17.94 -23.14
N GLY A 141 2.17 -18.82 -23.81
CA GLY A 141 2.31 -18.91 -25.25
C GLY A 141 2.76 -20.31 -25.64
#